data_AF-A0A842XJ02-F1
#
_entry.id   AF-A0A842XJ02-F1
#
_cell.length_a   1.000
_cell.length_b   1.000
_cell.length_c   1.000
_cell.angle_alpha   90.00
_cell.angle_beta   90.00
_cell.angle_gamma   90.00
#
_symmetry.space_group_name_H-M   'P 1'
#
loop_
_entity.id
_entity.type
_entity.pdbx_description
1 polymer ?
#
loop_
_entity_poly.entity_id
_entity_poly.type
_entity_poly.pdbx_seq_one_letter_code
_entity_poly.pdbx_strand_id
1 'polypeptide(L)'
;MGIETRVILISPDSKITPGQMKSKILAMISEDTSMEGIRVKETCFGALLEGEEKKMREIIEEVRKMDKNGIFSKPRGFPIGDARICRATRRGGPRPGFHQLELEHLLLPKVRDALNKIERGEGKM
;
A
#
# COMPACT_ATOMS: atom_id res chain seq x y z
N MET A 1 21.49 0.98 -4.31
CA MET A 1 20.06 0.63 -4.21
C MET A 1 19.60 0.96 -2.80
N GLY A 2 18.49 1.70 -2.66
CA GLY A 2 17.98 2.12 -1.36
C GLY A 2 16.95 1.13 -0.79
N ILE A 3 16.94 0.98 0.53
CA ILE A 3 15.82 0.37 1.24
C ILE A 3 14.77 1.45 1.45
N GLU A 4 13.53 1.19 1.04
CA GLU A 4 12.39 2.07 1.34
C GLU A 4 11.30 1.32 2.09
N THR A 5 10.39 2.06 2.71
CA THR A 5 9.16 1.54 3.27
C THR A 5 8.00 2.21 2.57
N ARG A 6 7.01 1.43 2.14
CA ARG A 6 5.81 1.95 1.47
C ARG A 6 4.55 1.47 2.18
N VAL A 7 3.52 2.31 2.10
CA VAL A 7 2.16 1.88 2.38
C VAL A 7 1.43 1.69 1.07
N ILE A 8 0.79 0.54 0.91
CA ILE A 8 -0.15 0.22 -0.15
C ILE A 8 -1.55 0.32 0.45
N LEU A 9 -2.38 1.11 -0.20
CA LEU A 9 -3.74 1.42 0.20
C LEU A 9 -4.71 0.85 -0.83
N ILE A 10 -5.78 0.26 -0.34
CA ILE A 10 -6.91 -0.20 -1.13
C ILE A 10 -8.03 0.81 -0.95
N SER A 11 -8.59 1.29 -2.05
CA SER A 11 -9.77 2.16 -2.05
C SER A 11 -10.93 1.51 -1.28
N PRO A 12 -11.70 2.24 -0.45
CA PRO A 12 -12.78 1.65 0.34
C PRO A 12 -13.92 1.04 -0.51
N ASP A 13 -14.03 1.43 -1.77
CA ASP A 13 -14.98 0.89 -2.76
C ASP A 13 -14.39 -0.26 -3.61
N SER A 14 -13.20 -0.75 -3.28
CA SER A 14 -12.61 -1.93 -3.93
C SER A 14 -13.24 -3.22 -3.41
N LYS A 15 -13.28 -4.24 -4.26
CA LYS A 15 -13.65 -5.61 -3.86
C LYS A 15 -12.47 -6.40 -3.31
N ILE A 16 -11.25 -5.87 -3.44
CA ILE A 16 -10.03 -6.51 -2.96
C ILE A 16 -9.89 -6.26 -1.46
N THR A 17 -9.64 -7.32 -0.70
CA THR A 17 -9.39 -7.21 0.74
C THR A 17 -7.89 -7.10 1.04
N PRO A 18 -7.49 -6.50 2.18
CA PRO A 18 -6.09 -6.50 2.62
C PRO A 18 -5.48 -7.90 2.72
N GLY A 19 -6.27 -8.89 3.15
CA GLY A 19 -5.84 -10.29 3.20
C GLY A 19 -5.54 -10.88 1.82
N GLN A 20 -6.39 -10.64 0.82
CA GLN A 20 -6.14 -11.07 -0.56
C GLN A 20 -4.87 -10.41 -1.14
N MET A 21 -4.70 -9.11 -0.92
CA MET A 21 -3.49 -8.38 -1.32
C MET A 21 -2.24 -8.99 -0.68
N LYS A 22 -2.26 -9.20 0.65
CA LYS A 22 -1.15 -9.82 1.36
C LYS A 22 -0.82 -11.20 0.81
N SER A 23 -1.82 -12.05 0.60
CA SER A 23 -1.62 -13.40 0.05
C SER A 23 -0.98 -13.36 -1.34
N LYS A 24 -1.42 -12.45 -2.23
CA LYS A 24 -0.79 -12.27 -3.54
C LYS A 24 0.68 -11.84 -3.41
N ILE A 25 0.99 -10.90 -2.53
CA ILE A 25 2.37 -10.45 -2.33
C ILE A 25 3.24 -11.59 -1.78
N LEU A 26 2.75 -12.34 -0.79
CA LEU A 26 3.49 -13.46 -0.24
C LEU A 26 3.74 -14.56 -1.28
N ALA A 27 2.76 -14.83 -2.16
CA ALA A 27 2.94 -15.76 -3.27
C ALA A 27 4.08 -15.31 -4.21
N MET A 28 4.10 -14.03 -4.60
CA MET A 28 5.19 -13.47 -5.42
C MET A 28 6.57 -13.62 -4.75
N ILE A 29 6.65 -13.37 -3.44
CA ILE A 29 7.90 -13.51 -2.69
C ILE A 29 8.35 -14.98 -2.60
N SER A 30 7.40 -15.92 -2.49
CA SER A 30 7.71 -17.35 -2.42
C SER A 30 8.09 -17.98 -3.76
N GLU A 31 7.56 -17.45 -4.87
CA GLU A 31 7.82 -17.97 -6.22
C GLU A 31 9.15 -17.46 -6.81
N ASP A 32 9.59 -16.27 -6.40
CA ASP A 32 10.80 -15.63 -6.89
C ASP A 32 11.80 -15.38 -5.76
N THR A 33 12.87 -16.17 -5.71
CA THR A 33 13.95 -16.03 -4.70
C THR A 33 14.68 -14.69 -4.80
N SER A 34 14.61 -13.99 -5.94
CA SER A 34 15.15 -12.64 -6.07
C SER A 34 14.39 -11.63 -5.19
N MET A 35 13.18 -11.96 -4.73
CA MET A 35 12.35 -11.13 -3.84
C MET A 35 12.65 -11.31 -2.35
N GLU A 36 13.68 -12.10 -2.00
CA GLU A 36 14.11 -12.26 -0.62
C GLU A 36 14.50 -10.92 0.03
N GLY A 37 14.19 -10.78 1.32
CA GLY A 37 14.43 -9.58 2.11
C GLY A 37 13.27 -8.58 2.13
N ILE A 38 12.18 -8.83 1.41
CA ILE A 38 10.97 -7.99 1.45
C ILE A 38 10.11 -8.38 2.65
N ARG A 39 9.80 -7.39 3.48
CA ARG A 39 8.90 -7.52 4.63
C ARG A 39 7.51 -7.01 4.28
N VAL A 40 6.51 -7.82 4.61
CA VAL A 40 5.08 -7.52 4.46
C VAL A 40 4.42 -7.42 5.83
N LYS A 41 3.57 -6.41 6.00
CA LYS A 41 2.66 -6.33 7.16
C LYS A 41 1.27 -5.87 6.73
N GLU A 42 0.26 -6.67 7.04
CA GLU A 42 -1.14 -6.29 6.80
C GLU A 42 -1.57 -5.09 7.65
N THR A 43 -2.49 -4.30 7.12
CA THR A 43 -3.14 -3.18 7.81
C THR A 43 -4.63 -3.17 7.50
N CYS A 44 -5.42 -2.38 8.25
CA CYS A 44 -6.85 -2.20 7.97
C CYS A 44 -7.14 -1.60 6.59
N PHE A 45 -6.18 -0.93 5.96
CA PHE A 45 -6.36 -0.24 4.69
C PHE A 45 -5.65 -0.91 3.50
N GLY A 46 -4.91 -2.01 3.72
CA GLY A 46 -4.02 -2.61 2.73
C GLY A 46 -2.78 -3.23 3.38
N ALA A 47 -1.58 -2.90 2.92
CA ALA A 47 -0.34 -3.49 3.43
C ALA A 47 0.81 -2.49 3.53
N LEU A 48 1.77 -2.77 4.41
CA LEU A 48 3.08 -2.15 4.43
C LEU A 48 4.09 -3.08 3.75
N LEU A 49 4.94 -2.49 2.92
CA LEU A 49 6.11 -3.13 2.31
C LEU A 49 7.39 -2.44 2.77
N GLU A 50 8.43 -3.22 2.99
CA GLU A 50 9.78 -2.72 3.27
C GLU A 50 10.79 -3.62 2.61
N GLY A 51 11.76 -3.05 1.90
CA GLY A 51 12.75 -3.81 1.16
C GLY A 51 13.49 -2.94 0.15
N GLU A 52 14.08 -3.58 -0.87
CA GLU A 52 14.74 -2.86 -1.95
C GLU A 52 13.72 -2.20 -2.90
N GLU A 53 13.93 -0.93 -3.23
CA GLU A 53 13.04 -0.10 -4.06
C GLU A 53 12.60 -0.77 -5.38
N LYS A 54 13.55 -1.34 -6.13
CA LYS A 54 13.25 -1.97 -7.44
C LYS A 54 12.28 -3.14 -7.29
N LYS A 55 12.58 -4.04 -6.34
CA LYS A 55 11.75 -5.20 -6.03
C LYS A 55 10.35 -4.81 -5.57
N MET A 56 10.25 -3.79 -4.72
CA MET A 56 8.94 -3.29 -4.28
C MET A 56 8.15 -2.66 -5.41
N ARG A 57 8.79 -1.97 -6.36
CA ARG A 57 8.10 -1.42 -7.54
C ARG A 57 7.48 -2.53 -8.37
N GLU A 58 8.19 -3.62 -8.60
CA GLU A 58 7.69 -4.80 -9.33
C GLU A 58 6.47 -5.41 -8.62
N ILE A 59 6.54 -5.58 -7.29
CA ILE A 59 5.39 -6.04 -6.49
C ILE A 59 4.20 -5.08 -6.62
N ILE A 60 4.42 -3.77 -6.55
CA ILE A 60 3.35 -2.77 -6.63
C ILE A 60 2.69 -2.79 -8.00
N GLU A 61 3.46 -2.90 -9.07
CA GLU A 61 2.95 -2.99 -10.44
C GLU A 61 2.08 -4.22 -10.64
N GLU A 62 2.48 -5.37 -10.11
CA GLU A 62 1.71 -6.61 -10.18
C GLU A 62 0.44 -6.56 -9.32
N VAL A 63 0.55 -6.10 -8.08
CA VAL A 63 -0.60 -5.97 -7.16
C VAL A 63 -1.62 -4.97 -7.69
N ARG A 64 -1.20 -3.89 -8.35
CA ARG A 64 -2.12 -2.94 -9.00
C ARG A 64 -3.01 -3.61 -10.05
N LYS A 65 -2.58 -4.70 -10.69
CA LYS A 65 -3.42 -5.42 -11.66
C LYS A 65 -4.68 -6.04 -11.03
N MET A 66 -4.69 -6.26 -9.71
CA MET A 66 -5.87 -6.75 -8.99
C MET A 66 -7.03 -5.74 -8.99
N ASP A 67 -6.72 -4.44 -8.95
CA ASP A 67 -7.67 -3.33 -9.10
C ASP A 67 -6.92 -2.07 -9.56
N LYS A 68 -6.83 -1.90 -10.88
CA LYS A 68 -5.93 -0.95 -11.55
C LYS A 68 -5.96 0.47 -10.97
N ASN A 69 -7.17 1.00 -10.76
CA ASN A 69 -7.40 2.34 -10.25
C ASN A 69 -7.88 2.36 -8.79
N GLY A 70 -7.96 1.19 -8.13
CA GLY A 70 -8.37 1.04 -6.73
C GLY A 70 -7.21 0.76 -5.77
N ILE A 71 -5.99 0.54 -6.27
CA ILE A 71 -4.79 0.29 -5.45
C ILE A 71 -3.79 1.43 -5.59
N PHE A 72 -3.44 2.04 -4.46
CA PHE A 72 -2.57 3.20 -4.36
C PHE A 72 -1.32 2.86 -3.54
N SER A 73 -0.23 3.60 -3.75
CA SER A 73 0.97 3.44 -2.92
C SER A 73 1.65 4.79 -2.66
N LYS A 74 2.22 4.95 -1.47
CA LYS A 74 3.07 6.10 -1.13
C LYS A 74 4.24 5.68 -0.23
N PRO A 75 5.40 6.36 -0.32
CA PRO A 75 6.51 6.12 0.60
C PRO A 75 6.15 6.52 2.04
N ARG A 76 6.81 5.88 3.00
CA ARG A 76 6.77 6.18 4.44
C ARG A 76 8.17 6.51 4.92
N GLY A 77 8.27 7.47 5.85
CA GLY A 77 9.54 7.87 6.47
C GLY A 77 10.02 6.98 7.63
N PHE A 78 9.28 5.93 8.00
CA PHE A 78 9.63 5.05 9.11
C PHE A 78 9.49 3.57 8.71
N PRO A 79 10.42 2.71 9.16
CA PRO A 79 10.31 1.26 9.03
C PRO A 79 9.00 0.67 9.56
N ILE A 80 8.74 -0.58 9.17
CA ILE A 80 7.65 -1.38 9.71
C ILE A 80 8.00 -1.73 11.17
N GLY A 81 7.17 -1.26 12.10
CA GLY A 81 7.32 -1.55 13.53
C GLY A 81 8.28 -0.63 14.27
N ASP A 82 8.73 0.48 13.66
CA ASP A 82 9.64 1.43 14.29
C ASP A 82 9.14 1.92 15.66
N ALA A 83 9.99 1.78 16.68
CA ALA A 83 9.63 2.03 18.08
C ALA A 83 9.23 3.49 18.36
N ARG A 84 9.67 4.45 17.54
CA ARG A 84 9.36 5.88 17.68
C ARG A 84 7.88 6.19 17.41
N ILE A 85 7.22 5.36 16.60
CA ILE A 85 5.85 5.57 16.14
C ILE A 85 4.91 4.40 16.44
N CYS A 86 5.45 3.22 16.73
CA CYS A 86 4.66 2.03 16.96
C CYS A 86 3.82 2.20 18.24
N ARG A 87 2.50 2.05 18.10
CA ARG A 87 1.58 2.17 19.24
C ARG A 87 1.86 1.14 20.34
N ALA A 88 2.32 -0.06 19.95
CA ALA A 88 2.61 -1.14 20.89
C ALA A 88 3.78 -0.78 21.83
N THR A 89 4.87 -0.23 21.28
CA THR A 89 6.03 0.22 22.08
C THR A 89 5.70 1.46 22.90
N ARG A 90 4.80 2.31 22.39
CA ARG A 90 4.31 3.53 23.08
C ARG A 90 3.13 3.28 24.04
N ARG A 91 2.90 2.02 24.46
CA ARG A 91 1.88 1.64 25.45
C ARG A 91 0.46 2.17 25.14
N GLY A 92 0.08 2.22 23.86
CA GLY A 92 -1.28 2.59 23.46
C GLY A 92 -1.50 4.05 23.09
N GLY A 93 -0.46 4.89 23.03
CA GLY A 93 -0.54 6.31 22.65
C GLY A 93 -1.15 6.60 21.26
N PRO A 94 -1.37 7.89 20.93
CA PRO A 94 -2.00 8.31 19.68
C PRO A 94 -1.18 7.82 18.49
N ARG A 95 -1.86 7.40 17.41
CA ARG A 95 -1.22 6.98 16.16
C ARG A 95 -0.93 8.22 15.30
N PRO A 96 0.32 8.72 15.23
CA PRO A 96 0.60 9.95 14.51
C PRO A 96 0.23 9.79 13.03
N GLY A 97 -0.52 10.75 12.47
CA GLY A 97 -0.98 10.71 11.09
C GLY A 97 -2.13 9.75 10.78
N PHE A 98 -2.69 9.03 11.75
CA PHE A 98 -3.79 8.07 11.49
C PHE A 98 -5.07 8.75 11.04
N HIS A 99 -5.51 9.83 11.69
CA HIS A 99 -6.72 10.57 11.28
C HIS A 99 -6.57 11.18 9.90
N GLN A 100 -5.38 11.68 9.56
CA GLN A 100 -5.10 12.15 8.21
C GLN A 100 -5.16 11.01 7.20
N LEU A 101 -4.59 9.84 7.52
CA LEU A 101 -4.65 8.66 6.65
C LEU A 101 -6.08 8.19 6.42
N GLU A 102 -6.92 8.20 7.47
CA GLU A 102 -8.34 7.85 7.40
C GLU A 102 -9.11 8.81 6.49
N LEU A 103 -8.90 10.12 6.63
CA LEU A 103 -9.51 11.12 5.75
C LEU A 103 -9.02 10.98 4.29
N GLU A 104 -7.73 10.79 4.07
CA GLU A 104 -7.17 10.52 2.74
C GLU A 104 -7.76 9.24 2.13
N HIS A 105 -7.93 8.20 2.93
CA HIS A 105 -8.50 6.92 2.51
C HIS A 105 -9.93 7.06 2.00
N LEU A 106 -10.75 7.84 2.71
CA LEU A 106 -12.13 8.15 2.30
C LEU A 106 -12.23 8.95 0.99
N LEU A 107 -11.16 9.61 0.56
CA LEU A 107 -11.12 10.36 -0.70
C LEU A 107 -10.71 9.49 -1.90
N LEU A 108 -10.13 8.32 -1.68
CA LEU A 108 -9.64 7.44 -2.76
C LEU A 108 -10.70 7.05 -3.81
N PRO A 109 -12.00 6.85 -3.48
CA PRO A 109 -13.01 6.58 -4.51
C PRO A 109 -13.16 7.71 -5.53
N LYS A 110 -12.98 8.97 -5.10
CA LYS A 110 -13.01 10.13 -6.01
C LYS A 110 -11.79 10.15 -6.92
N VAL A 111 -10.62 9.80 -6.38
CA VAL A 111 -9.38 9.67 -7.17
C VAL A 111 -9.54 8.56 -8.21
N ARG A 112 -10.09 7.41 -7.81
CA ARG A 112 -10.40 6.29 -8.70
C ARG A 112 -11.34 6.70 -9.83
N ASP A 113 -12.43 7.40 -9.53
CA ASP A 113 -13.37 7.91 -10.53
C ASP A 113 -12.68 8.84 -11.54
N ALA A 114 -11.85 9.78 -11.05
CA ALA A 114 -11.08 10.66 -11.91
C ALA A 114 -10.11 9.89 -12.84
N LEU A 115 -9.39 8.90 -12.31
CA LEU A 115 -8.50 8.04 -13.11
C LEU A 115 -9.29 7.25 -14.17
N ASN A 116 -10.43 6.67 -13.80
CA ASN A 116 -11.30 5.96 -14.74
C ASN A 116 -11.79 6.86 -15.89
N LYS A 117 -12.17 8.11 -15.59
CA LYS A 117 -12.58 9.10 -16.60
C LYS A 117 -11.44 9.45 -17.56
N ILE A 118 -10.23 9.63 -17.03
CA ILE A 118 -9.03 9.88 -17.86
C ILE A 118 -8.79 8.70 -18.81
N GLU A 119 -8.89 7.46 -18.33
CA GLU A 119 -8.69 6.26 -19.17
C GLU A 119 -9.77 6.08 -20.23
N ARG A 120 -11.00 6.53 -19.97
CA ARG A 120 -12.11 6.56 -20.96
C ARG A 120 -12.00 7.71 -21.97
N GLY A 121 -11.08 8.65 -21.76
CA GLY A 121 -10.95 9.85 -22.58
C GLY A 121 -11.93 10.98 -22.23
N GLU A 122 -12.67 10.86 -21.12
CA GLU A 122 -13.65 11.85 -20.64
C GLU A 122 -13.00 13.03 -19.89
N GLY A 123 -11.68 12.96 -19.65
CA GLY A 123 -10.90 13.94 -18.88
C GLY A 123 -9.99 14.86 -19.70
N LYS A 124 -10.14 14.90 -21.02
CA LYS A 124 -9.41 15.87 -21.87
C LYS A 124 -10.18 17.19 -21.88
N MET A 125 -9.69 18.18 -21.12
CA MET A 125 -9.96 19.60 -21.38
C MET A 125 -9.01 20.11 -22.47
#